data_AF-A0A3D4QZY3-F1
#
_entry.id   AF-A0A3D4QZY3-F1
#
_cell.length_a   1.000
_cell.length_b   1.000
_cell.length_c   1.000
_cell.angle_alpha   90.00
_cell.angle_beta   90.00
_cell.angle_gamma   90.00
#
_symmetry.space_group_name_H-M   'P 1'
#
loop_
_entity.id
_entity.type
_entity.pdbx_description
1 polymer ?
#
loop_
_entity_poly.entity_id
_entity_poly.type
_entity_poly.pdbx_seq_one_letter_code
_entity_poly.pdbx_strand_id
1 'polypeptide(L)'
;MAEKKPGKKAKSEPLHNSLSIKILPDPKPDTPAYYINYAAVSHSQYDFLLSVLRTPAQLTHEQTELAKKGSAVLVEPILQLIIPPRLIDGLIKALNIQKEKYEQEHGPIRHEKQPTG
;
A
#
# COMPACT_ATOMS: atom_id res chain seq x y z
N MET A 1 38.39 -3.93 54.05
CA MET A 1 38.73 -4.54 52.75
C MET A 1 37.44 -4.87 52.01
N ALA A 2 37.18 -4.23 50.87
CA ALA A 2 36.34 -4.73 49.79
C ALA A 2 36.53 -3.80 48.57
N GLU A 3 37.45 -4.15 47.67
CA GLU A 3 37.62 -3.47 46.38
C GLU A 3 36.41 -3.74 45.48
N LYS A 4 35.77 -2.67 45.00
CA LYS A 4 34.80 -2.74 43.91
C LYS A 4 35.56 -2.92 42.59
N LYS A 5 35.45 -4.09 41.96
CA LYS A 5 35.90 -4.32 40.58
C LYS A 5 35.05 -3.47 39.62
N PRO A 6 35.64 -2.66 38.72
CA PRO A 6 34.89 -1.98 37.68
C PRO A 6 34.45 -3.01 36.63
N GLY A 7 33.13 -3.12 36.43
CA GLY A 7 32.55 -3.94 35.36
C GLY A 7 33.03 -3.45 34.00
N LYS A 8 33.63 -4.35 33.22
CA LYS A 8 33.99 -4.12 31.82
C LYS A 8 32.74 -3.68 31.05
N LYS A 9 32.72 -2.42 30.58
CA LYS A 9 31.79 -2.00 29.53
C LYS A 9 32.05 -2.89 28.31
N ALA A 10 31.07 -3.72 27.96
CA ALA A 10 31.09 -4.42 26.69
C ALA A 10 31.15 -3.34 25.59
N LYS A 11 32.30 -3.27 24.89
CA LYS A 11 32.39 -2.53 23.63
C LYS A 11 31.43 -3.22 22.68
N SER A 12 30.30 -2.58 22.39
CA SER A 12 29.49 -2.96 21.24
C SER A 12 30.40 -2.83 20.02
N GLU A 13 30.74 -3.97 19.41
CA GLU A 13 31.42 -3.98 18.12
C GLU A 13 30.62 -3.10 17.15
N PRO A 14 31.28 -2.24 16.36
CA PRO A 14 30.58 -1.41 15.39
C PRO A 14 29.86 -2.34 14.43
N LEU A 15 28.53 -2.20 14.33
CA LEU A 15 27.74 -2.92 13.34
C LEU A 15 28.45 -2.78 11.99
N HIS A 16 28.92 -3.92 11.47
CA HIS A 16 29.56 -4.06 10.18
C HIS A 16 28.84 -3.19 9.13
N ASN A 17 29.59 -2.29 8.49
CA ASN A 17 29.27 -1.50 7.28
C ASN A 17 27.88 -1.81 6.68
N SER A 18 26.82 -1.20 7.21
CA SER A 18 25.52 -1.23 6.57
C SER A 18 25.57 -0.36 5.32
N LEU A 19 25.65 -0.98 4.14
CA LEU A 19 25.61 -0.27 2.88
C LEU A 19 24.23 0.37 2.71
N SER A 20 24.14 1.71 2.62
CA SER A 20 22.90 2.39 2.28
C SER A 20 22.65 2.27 0.78
N ILE A 21 21.69 1.42 0.40
CA ILE A 21 21.29 1.25 -0.99
C ILE A 21 20.05 2.08 -1.26
N LYS A 22 20.09 2.88 -2.33
CA LYS A 22 18.92 3.57 -2.88
C LYS A 22 18.34 2.73 -4.00
N ILE A 23 17.12 2.23 -3.80
CA ILE A 23 16.38 1.49 -4.83
C ILE A 23 15.50 2.48 -5.59
N LEU A 24 15.58 2.45 -6.92
CA LEU A 24 14.75 3.26 -7.81
C LEU A 24 14.01 2.33 -8.78
N PRO A 25 12.68 2.48 -8.95
CA PRO A 25 11.95 1.79 -10.01
C PRO A 25 12.47 2.23 -11.40
N ASP A 26 12.68 1.27 -12.30
CA ASP A 26 13.12 1.48 -13.68
C ASP A 26 12.20 0.67 -14.62
N PRO A 27 10.95 1.13 -14.84
CA PRO A 27 9.98 0.41 -15.64
C PRO A 27 10.44 0.29 -17.09
N LYS A 28 10.36 -0.92 -17.63
CA LYS A 28 10.68 -1.24 -19.02
C LYS A 28 9.43 -1.15 -19.90
N PRO A 29 9.57 -1.05 -21.24
CA PRO A 29 8.41 -0.96 -22.14
C PRO A 29 7.40 -2.10 -22.00
N ASP A 30 7.85 -3.27 -21.56
CA ASP A 30 7.07 -4.48 -21.29
C ASP A 30 6.58 -4.59 -19.83
N THR A 31 6.93 -3.63 -18.96
CA THR A 31 6.41 -3.59 -17.58
C THR A 31 4.91 -3.28 -17.62
N PRO A 32 4.05 -4.17 -17.10
CA PRO A 32 2.61 -3.98 -17.21
C PRO A 32 2.15 -2.78 -16.38
N ALA A 33 1.34 -1.91 -16.98
CA ALA A 33 0.68 -0.81 -16.32
C ALA A 33 -0.84 -1.02 -16.36
N TYR A 34 -1.49 -0.93 -15.20
CA TYR A 34 -2.93 -1.10 -15.07
C TYR A 34 -3.56 0.23 -14.68
N TYR A 35 -4.53 0.68 -15.48
CA TYR A 35 -5.43 1.75 -15.05
C TYR A 35 -6.47 1.17 -14.08
N ILE A 36 -6.60 1.79 -12.91
CA ILE A 36 -7.50 1.37 -11.84
C ILE A 36 -8.40 2.55 -11.47
N ASN A 37 -9.65 2.27 -11.11
CA ASN A 37 -10.60 3.27 -10.59
C ASN A 37 -11.20 2.86 -9.24
N TYR A 38 -10.86 1.68 -8.74
CA TYR A 38 -11.26 1.22 -7.43
C TYR A 38 -10.17 0.31 -6.84
N ALA A 39 -9.97 0.41 -5.54
CA ALA A 39 -9.06 -0.42 -4.79
C ALA A 39 -9.71 -0.84 -3.46
N ALA A 40 -9.67 -2.13 -3.17
CA ALA A 40 -10.06 -2.69 -1.88
C ALA A 40 -8.82 -3.21 -1.15
N VAL A 41 -8.73 -2.91 0.14
CA VAL A 41 -7.66 -3.42 1.01
C VAL A 41 -8.30 -4.32 2.07
N SER A 42 -7.79 -5.54 2.18
CA SER A 42 -8.07 -6.46 3.28
C SER A 42 -6.76 -6.91 3.93
N HIS A 43 -6.85 -7.63 5.04
CA HIS A 43 -5.66 -8.19 5.68
C HIS A 43 -5.98 -9.55 6.30
N SER A 44 -4.93 -10.35 6.44
CA SER A 44 -4.89 -11.56 7.23
C SER A 44 -3.98 -11.33 8.46
N GLN A 45 -3.73 -12.39 9.22
CA GLN A 45 -2.72 -12.36 10.29
C GLN A 45 -1.27 -12.22 9.78
N TYR A 46 -1.02 -12.47 8.49
CA TYR A 46 0.33 -12.53 7.91
C TYR A 46 0.62 -11.43 6.90
N ASP A 47 -0.41 -10.88 6.26
CA ASP A 47 -0.26 -9.98 5.11
C ASP A 47 -1.46 -9.04 4.93
N PHE A 48 -1.25 -8.03 4.10
CA PHE A 48 -2.29 -7.18 3.55
C PHE A 48 -2.51 -7.56 2.08
N LEU A 49 -3.75 -7.53 1.64
CA LEU A 49 -4.13 -7.79 0.27
C LEU A 49 -4.73 -6.51 -0.32
N LEU A 50 -4.08 -5.96 -1.34
CA LEU A 50 -4.60 -4.85 -2.14
C LEU A 50 -5.14 -5.43 -3.44
N SER A 51 -6.48 -5.41 -3.59
CA SER A 51 -7.17 -5.82 -4.82
C SER A 51 -7.54 -4.57 -5.61
N VAL A 52 -7.08 -4.47 -6.84
CA VAL A 52 -7.43 -3.35 -7.71
C VAL A 52 -8.39 -3.80 -8.80
N LEU A 53 -9.42 -2.98 -9.01
CA LEU A 53 -10.49 -3.24 -9.96
C LEU A 53 -10.52 -2.15 -11.03
N ARG A 54 -11.08 -2.52 -12.18
CA ARG A 54 -11.65 -1.57 -13.13
C ARG A 54 -13.16 -1.75 -13.13
N THR A 55 -13.84 -0.99 -12.28
CA THR A 55 -15.31 -1.04 -12.20
C THR A 55 -15.89 -0.69 -13.58
N PRO A 56 -16.78 -1.55 -14.13
CA PRO A 56 -17.35 -1.32 -15.44
C PRO A 56 -18.25 -0.08 -15.43
N ALA A 57 -18.30 0.65 -16.55
CA ALA A 57 -19.14 1.83 -16.70
C ALA A 57 -20.64 1.50 -16.64
N GLN A 58 -21.00 0.27 -16.97
CA GLN A 58 -22.36 -0.25 -16.89
C GLN A 58 -22.33 -1.59 -16.17
N LEU A 59 -23.21 -1.76 -15.19
CA LEU A 59 -23.42 -3.04 -14.54
C LEU A 59 -24.20 -3.96 -15.49
N THR A 60 -23.93 -5.26 -15.43
CA THR A 60 -24.78 -6.25 -16.09
C THR A 60 -26.19 -6.24 -15.48
N HIS A 61 -27.17 -6.86 -16.14
CA HIS A 61 -28.53 -6.96 -15.60
C HIS A 61 -28.53 -7.63 -14.22
N GLU A 62 -27.80 -8.73 -14.06
CA GLU A 62 -27.66 -9.44 -12.78
C GLU A 62 -27.05 -8.56 -11.69
N GLN A 63 -25.94 -7.88 -11.99
CA GLN A 63 -25.29 -6.98 -11.04
C GLN A 63 -26.19 -5.78 -10.69
N THR A 64 -26.99 -5.30 -11.64
CA THR A 64 -27.97 -4.23 -11.40
C THR A 64 -29.07 -4.69 -10.45
N GLU A 65 -29.60 -5.90 -10.64
CA GLU A 65 -30.61 -6.47 -9.75
C GLU A 65 -30.05 -6.75 -8.34
N LEU A 66 -28.79 -7.19 -8.24
CA LEU A 66 -28.08 -7.30 -6.96
C LEU A 66 -27.94 -5.93 -6.27
N ALA A 67 -27.47 -4.91 -7.01
CA ALA A 67 -27.32 -3.56 -6.49
C ALA A 67 -28.65 -2.97 -6.02
N LYS A 68 -29.74 -3.16 -6.77
CA LYS A 68 -31.10 -2.72 -6.39
C LYS A 68 -31.59 -3.37 -5.10
N LYS A 69 -31.16 -4.61 -4.81
CA LYS A 69 -31.47 -5.33 -3.58
C LYS A 69 -30.54 -4.94 -2.41
N GLY A 70 -29.65 -3.97 -2.59
CA GLY A 70 -28.64 -3.60 -1.61
C GLY A 70 -27.57 -4.67 -1.39
N SER A 71 -27.47 -5.66 -2.30
CA SER A 71 -26.47 -6.72 -2.22
C SER A 71 -25.15 -6.24 -2.84
N ALA A 72 -24.04 -6.77 -2.33
CA ALA A 72 -22.72 -6.49 -2.88
C ALA A 72 -22.60 -7.00 -4.32
N VAL A 73 -22.06 -6.16 -5.19
CA VAL A 73 -21.77 -6.53 -6.59
C VAL A 73 -20.36 -7.08 -6.66
N LEU A 74 -20.23 -8.35 -7.06
CA LEU A 74 -18.93 -8.98 -7.24
C LEU A 74 -18.32 -8.56 -8.59
N VAL A 75 -17.08 -8.11 -8.54
CA VAL A 75 -16.28 -7.72 -9.71
C VAL A 75 -14.91 -8.37 -9.57
N GLU A 76 -14.43 -9.01 -10.62
CA GLU A 76 -13.13 -9.67 -10.65
C GLU A 76 -11.99 -8.63 -10.63
N PRO A 77 -10.97 -8.81 -9.77
CA PRO A 77 -9.81 -7.92 -9.75
C PRO A 77 -8.89 -8.13 -10.95
N ILE A 78 -8.36 -7.02 -11.48
CA ILE A 78 -7.39 -7.06 -12.58
C ILE A 78 -5.96 -7.32 -12.07
N LEU A 79 -5.70 -7.03 -10.79
CA LEU A 79 -4.44 -7.30 -10.12
C LEU A 79 -4.69 -7.41 -8.61
N GLN A 80 -3.97 -8.32 -7.95
CA GLN A 80 -3.92 -8.46 -6.51
C GLN A 80 -2.47 -8.42 -6.02
N LEU A 81 -2.20 -7.61 -5.01
CA LEU A 81 -0.88 -7.47 -4.40
C LEU A 81 -0.93 -7.94 -2.96
N ILE A 82 -0.07 -8.90 -2.62
CA ILE A 82 0.17 -9.35 -1.25
C ILE A 82 1.33 -8.54 -0.68
N ILE A 83 1.06 -7.81 0.40
CA ILE A 83 1.98 -6.84 0.98
C ILE A 83 2.30 -7.27 2.43
N PRO A 84 3.57 -7.58 2.74
CA PRO A 84 3.98 -7.89 4.11
C PRO A 84 3.73 -6.70 5.05
N PRO A 85 3.33 -6.94 6.33
CA PRO A 85 3.03 -5.88 7.28
C PRO A 85 4.19 -4.89 7.48
N ARG A 86 5.44 -5.36 7.39
CA ARG A 86 6.65 -4.55 7.53
C ARG A 86 6.78 -3.43 6.48
N LEU A 87 6.06 -3.52 5.36
CA LEU A 87 6.12 -2.54 4.28
C LEU A 87 4.99 -1.50 4.34
N ILE A 88 3.95 -1.73 5.14
CA ILE A 88 2.70 -0.95 5.07
C ILE A 88 2.90 0.50 5.50
N ASP A 89 3.56 0.75 6.64
CA ASP A 89 3.81 2.11 7.11
C ASP A 89 4.66 2.91 6.11
N GLY A 90 5.67 2.25 5.53
CA GLY A 90 6.51 2.82 4.48
C GLY A 90 5.72 3.17 3.23
N LEU A 91 4.82 2.27 2.80
CA LEU A 91 3.95 2.48 1.65
C LEU A 91 2.96 3.64 1.87
N ILE A 92 2.27 3.68 3.02
CA ILE A 92 1.34 4.77 3.37
C ILE A 92 2.08 6.10 3.36
N LYS A 93 3.26 6.17 3.99
CA LYS A 93 4.08 7.38 4.01
C LYS A 93 4.50 7.81 2.60
N ALA A 94 4.95 6.88 1.77
CA ALA A 94 5.34 7.18 0.40
C ALA A 94 4.16 7.72 -0.43
N LEU A 95 2.98 7.12 -0.30
CA LEU A 95 1.76 7.58 -0.97
C LEU A 95 1.36 8.98 -0.51
N ASN A 96 1.40 9.26 0.80
CA ASN A 96 1.10 10.60 1.33
C ASN A 96 2.07 11.66 0.80
N ILE A 97 3.38 11.37 0.79
CA ILE A 97 4.39 12.30 0.24
C ILE A 97 4.11 12.60 -1.24
N GLN A 98 3.77 11.58 -2.04
CA GLN A 98 3.48 11.79 -3.45
C GLN A 98 2.15 12.53 -3.67
N LYS A 99 1.14 12.25 -2.85
CA LYS A 99 -0.12 13.00 -2.83
C LYS A 99 0.13 14.48 -2.57
N GLU A 100 0.88 14.80 -1.51
CA GLU A 100 1.20 16.19 -1.15
C GLU A 100 1.93 16.93 -2.27
N LYS A 101 2.91 16.28 -2.91
CA LYS A 101 3.62 16.85 -4.06
C LYS A 101 2.68 17.12 -5.24
N TYR A 102 1.83 16.14 -5.57
CA TYR A 102 0.84 16.32 -6.63
C TYR A 102 -0.07 17.52 -6.34
N GLU A 103 -0.55 17.65 -5.10
CA GLU A 103 -1.44 18.74 -4.70
C GLU A 103 -0.75 20.11 -4.72
N GLN A 104 0.55 20.16 -4.43
CA GLN A 104 1.36 21.38 -4.56
C GLN A 104 1.54 21.79 -6.04
N GLU A 105 1.71 20.83 -6.94
CA GLU A 105 1.96 21.07 -8.36
C GLU A 105 0.68 21.33 -9.17
N HIS A 106 -0.42 20.68 -8.81
CA HIS A 106 -1.65 20.63 -9.61
C HIS A 106 -2.92 21.10 -8.87
N GLY A 107 -2.81 21.43 -7.58
CA GLY A 107 -3.95 21.79 -6.73
C GLY A 107 -4.61 20.59 -6.05
N PRO A 108 -5.56 20.83 -5.13
CA PRO A 108 -6.13 19.80 -4.27
C PRO A 108 -6.89 18.72 -5.07
N ILE A 109 -6.71 17.45 -4.68
CA ILE A 109 -7.48 16.35 -5.27
C ILE A 109 -8.94 16.49 -4.84
N ARG A 110 -9.85 16.55 -5.81
CA ARG A 110 -11.29 16.58 -5.52
C ARG A 110 -11.74 15.18 -5.10
N HIS A 111 -12.28 15.06 -3.90
CA HIS A 111 -12.87 13.82 -3.44
C HIS A 111 -14.26 13.64 -4.04
N GLU A 112 -14.46 12.63 -4.88
CA GLU A 112 -15.79 12.03 -5.04
C GLU A 112 -16.13 11.31 -3.73
N LYS A 113 -17.35 11.49 -3.22
CA LYS A 113 -17.81 10.79 -2.03
C LYS A 113 -17.70 9.29 -2.28
N GLN A 114 -16.85 8.60 -1.51
CA GLN A 114 -16.85 7.14 -1.49
C GLN A 114 -18.25 6.66 -1.03
N PRO A 115 -18.90 5.73 -1.74
CA PRO A 115 -20.04 5.02 -1.17
C PRO A 115 -19.53 4.24 0.04
N THR A 116 -19.99 4.63 1.23
CA THR A 116 -19.81 3.85 2.45
C THR A 116 -20.50 2.51 2.25
N GLY A 117 -19.74 1.43 2.33
CA GLY A 117 -20.25 0.06 2.40
C GLY A 117 -20.94 -0.22 3.73
#